data_AF-A0A9E2Z9W2-F1
#
_entry.id   AF-A0A9E2Z9W2-F1
#
_cell.length_a   1.000
_cell.length_b   1.000
_cell.length_c   1.000
_cell.angle_alpha   90.00
_cell.angle_beta   90.00
_cell.angle_gamma   90.00
#
_symmetry.space_group_name_H-M   'P 1'
#
loop_
_entity.id
_entity.type
_entity.pdbx_description
1 polymer ?
#
loop_
_entity_poly.entity_id
_entity_poly.type
_entity_poly.pdbx_seq_one_letter_code
_entity_poly.pdbx_strand_id
1 'polypeptide(L)' 'MNAPVSSGPCVVVAGGGTAGHIEPALALADAVMRMRPDARIVALGTARGLETKLVP' A
#
# COMPACT_ATOMS: atom_id res chain seq x y z
N MET A 1 15.49 24.29 -16.94
CA MET A 1 14.51 23.29 -17.41
C MET A 1 14.26 22.33 -16.26
N ASN A 2 13.23 22.56 -15.45
CA ASN A 2 12.86 21.63 -14.38
C ASN A 2 11.78 20.73 -14.98
N ALA A 3 12.10 19.45 -15.21
CA ALA A 3 11.06 18.48 -15.52
C ALA A 3 10.08 18.45 -14.34
N PRO A 4 8.75 18.40 -14.57
CA PRO A 4 7.84 18.18 -13.45
C PRO A 4 8.27 16.87 -12.80
N VAL A 5 8.55 16.91 -11.49
CA VAL A 5 8.61 15.68 -10.70
C VAL A 5 7.25 15.03 -10.90
N SER A 6 7.18 13.99 -11.73
CA SER A 6 5.97 13.20 -11.85
C SER A 6 5.85 12.49 -10.51
N SER A 7 5.18 13.14 -9.56
CA SER A 7 4.88 12.53 -8.28
C SER A 7 4.11 11.27 -8.58
N GLY A 8 4.70 10.12 -8.23
CA GLY A 8 4.01 8.86 -8.41
C GLY A 8 2.71 8.82 -7.63
N PRO A 9 1.79 7.94 -8.03
CA PRO A 9 0.47 7.85 -7.41
C PRO A 9 0.61 7.49 -5.92
N CYS A 10 -0.19 8.14 -5.08
CA CYS A 10 -0.39 7.73 -3.70
C CYS A 10 -1.58 6.78 -3.64
N VAL A 11 -1.35 5.53 -3.23
CA VAL A 11 -2.35 4.46 -3.20
C VAL A 11 -2.61 4.07 -1.75
N VAL A 12 -3.85 4.21 -1.31
CA VAL A 12 -4.28 3.78 0.03
C VAL A 12 -5.09 2.50 -0.10
N VAL A 13 -4.64 1.43 0.55
CA VAL A 13 -5.30 0.12 0.52
C VAL A 13 -5.97 -0.11 1.87
N ALA A 14 -7.30 -0.07 1.91
CA ALA A 14 -8.08 -0.25 3.13
C ALA A 14 -8.64 -1.68 3.26
N GLY A 15 -8.35 -2.38 4.37
CA GLY A 15 -8.82 -3.76 4.64
C GLY A 15 -9.52 -3.90 6.00
N GLY A 16 -10.74 -4.47 6.03
CA GLY A 16 -11.61 -4.48 7.21
C GLY A 16 -11.70 -5.80 8.00
N GLY A 17 -11.41 -5.74 9.31
CA GLY A 17 -12.28 -6.21 10.40
C GLY A 17 -12.32 -7.69 10.80
N THR A 18 -12.58 -8.62 9.88
CA THR A 18 -13.14 -9.94 10.27
C THR A 18 -12.46 -11.15 9.65
N ALA A 19 -11.85 -11.03 8.47
CA ALA A 19 -10.98 -12.03 7.87
C ALA A 19 -10.08 -11.32 6.87
N GLY A 20 -8.84 -11.06 7.26
CA GLY A 20 -7.96 -10.12 6.58
C GLY A 20 -7.57 -10.56 5.17
N HIS A 21 -7.94 -9.75 4.18
CA HIS A 21 -7.36 -9.83 2.84
C HIS A 21 -5.99 -9.10 2.79
N ILE A 22 -5.12 -9.35 3.77
CA ILE A 22 -3.76 -8.80 3.80
C ILE A 22 -2.98 -9.30 2.59
N GLU A 23 -3.15 -10.57 2.20
CA GLU A 23 -2.47 -11.15 1.05
C GLU A 23 -2.89 -10.47 -0.27
N PRO A 24 -4.20 -10.35 -0.60
CA PRO A 24 -4.63 -9.57 -1.76
C PRO A 24 -4.18 -8.11 -1.75
N ALA A 25 -4.17 -7.46 -0.57
CA ALA A 25 -3.68 -6.09 -0.43
C ALA A 25 -2.17 -5.97 -0.74
N LEU A 26 -1.37 -6.94 -0.30
CA LEU A 26 0.06 -7.00 -0.56
C LEU A 26 0.35 -7.33 -2.03
N ALA A 27 -0.40 -8.26 -2.63
CA ALA A 27 -0.28 -8.61 -4.04
C ALA A 27 -0.60 -7.40 -4.94
N LEU A 28 -1.63 -6.62 -4.61
CA LEU A 28 -1.95 -5.36 -5.27
C LEU A 28 -0.80 -4.36 -5.11
N ALA A 29 -0.30 -4.18 -3.90
CA ALA A 29 0.78 -3.23 -3.62
C ALA A 29 2.05 -3.56 -4.42
N ASP A 30 2.43 -4.84 -4.45
CA ASP A 30 3.60 -5.31 -5.18
C ASP A 30 3.45 -5.14 -6.71
N ALA A 31 2.27 -5.42 -7.25
CA ALA A 31 1.98 -5.18 -8.67
C ALA A 31 2.09 -3.68 -9.03
N VAL A 32 1.57 -2.80 -8.16
CA VAL A 32 1.66 -1.35 -8.34
C VAL A 32 3.12 -0.88 -8.30
N MET A 33 3.93 -1.36 -7.34
CA MET A 33 5.36 -0.99 -7.26
C MET A 33 6.15 -1.46 -8.48
N ARG A 34 5.84 -2.64 -9.03
CA ARG A 34 6.46 -3.15 -10.26
C ARG A 34 6.13 -2.29 -11.48
N MET A 35 4.92 -1.77 -11.57
CA MET A 35 4.50 -0.90 -12.68
C MET A 35 4.93 0.56 -12.50
N ARG A 36 4.98 1.02 -11.25
CA ARG A 36 5.23 2.40 -10.85
C ARG A 36 6.16 2.42 -9.65
N PRO A 37 7.49 2.37 -9.89
CA PRO A 37 8.49 2.44 -8.82
C PRO A 37 8.44 3.74 -8.01
N ASP A 38 7.80 4.78 -8.57
CA ASP A 38 7.57 6.08 -7.96
C ASP A 38 6.31 6.14 -7.07
N ALA A 39 5.50 5.07 -7.05
CA ALA A 39 4.26 5.02 -6.28
C ALA A 39 4.51 4.95 -4.77
N ARG A 40 3.69 5.65 -4.00
CA ARG A 40 3.64 5.55 -2.54
C ARG A 40 2.43 4.74 -2.13
N ILE A 41 2.63 3.70 -1.31
CA ILE A 41 1.55 2.80 -0.89
C ILE A 41 1.37 2.87 0.63
N VAL A 42 0.11 3.00 1.07
CA VAL A 42 -0.26 3.06 2.49
C VAL A 42 -1.36 2.03 2.74
N ALA A 43 -1.12 1.07 3.64
CA ALA A 43 -2.14 0.13 4.07
C ALA A 43 -2.88 0.67 5.30
N LEU A 44 -4.22 0.63 5.27
CA LEU A 44 -5.10 1.01 6.37
C LEU A 44 -5.92 -0.21 6.78
N GLY A 45 -5.73 -0.67 8.01
CA GLY A 45 -6.46 -1.83 8.54
C GLY A 45 -7.14 -1.54 9.86
N THR A 46 -7.94 -2.49 10.33
CA THR A 46 -8.48 -2.46 11.69
C THR A 46 -7.46 -2.99 12.69
N ALA A 47 -7.43 -2.42 13.90
CA ALA A 47 -6.54 -2.83 15.00
C ALA A 47 -6.58 -4.34 15.33
N ARG A 48 -7.66 -5.02 14.97
CA ARG A 48 -7.90 -6.45 15.21
C ARG A 48 -7.20 -7.43 14.25
N GLY A 49 -6.62 -6.95 13.15
CA GLY A 49 -5.99 -7.79 12.11
C GLY A 49 -4.61 -7.33 11.63
N LEU A 50 -4.09 -6.25 12.21
CA LEU A 50 -2.83 -5.60 11.86
C LEU A 50 -1.98 -5.48 13.12
N GLU A 51 -1.76 -6.61 13.81
CA GLU A 51 -0.98 -6.65 15.04
C GLU A 51 0.51 -6.35 14.74
N THR A 52 0.81 -5.05 14.77
CA THR A 52 1.89 -4.46 15.56
C THR A 52 3.34 -4.65 15.08
N LYS A 53 3.64 -5.38 13.99
CA LYS A 53 5.06 -5.66 13.67
C LYS A 53 5.48 -5.81 12.20
N LEU A 54 4.93 -5.02 11.29
CA LEU A 54 5.48 -4.90 9.94
C LEU A 54 5.48 -3.39 9.64
N VAL A 55 6.49 -2.64 10.08
CA VAL A 55 7.60 -2.16 9.23
C VAL A 55 8.43 -1.22 10.15
N PRO A 56 9.77 -1.36 10.29
CA PRO A 56 10.63 -0.21 10.58
C PRO A 56 10.79 0.69 9.35
#